data_AF-A0A2Z5UEP6-F1
#
_entry.id   AF-A0A2Z5UEP6-F1
#
_cell.length_a   1.000
_cell.length_b   1.000
_cell.length_c   1.000
_cell.angle_alpha   90.00
_cell.angle_beta   90.00
_cell.angle_gamma   90.00
#
_symmetry.space_group_name_H-M   'P 1'
#
loop_
_entity.id
_entity.type
_entity.pdbx_description
1 polymer ?
#
loop_
_entity_poly.entity_id
_entity_poly.type
_entity_poly.pdbx_seq_one_letter_code
_entity_poly.pdbx_strand_id
1 'polypeptide(L)'
;MMRYVHLLALPALAACVPAADAPPQSPGEAPTAYMALGTEPGWTLEITPDRLNYDGDYGATKIMVPNPGAKPSLNGRTYVSDRLSVVIKTAPCSDGMSDRRYADRVRLVADGKTLNGCGGAILPPETLAGSNWTFVSIGGVAVAADRPTSLQFDGTRLSGSAGCNRFSGGYSAVDGTLTAGPLMATKMACPGAGMTQESAFFKLMAAPVSLTFGEDGTLILTGSAGQTAVLKRVI
;
A
#
# COMPACT_ATOMS: atom_id res chain seq x y z
N MET A 1 -44.88 -29.95 56.17
CA MET A 1 -45.19 -29.28 54.89
C MET A 1 -43.87 -28.88 54.24
N MET A 2 -43.38 -29.69 53.30
CA MET A 2 -42.08 -29.54 52.65
C MET A 2 -42.25 -28.65 51.40
N ARG A 3 -41.54 -27.51 51.32
CA ARG A 3 -41.53 -26.64 50.13
C ARG A 3 -40.34 -26.99 49.24
N TYR A 4 -40.63 -27.51 48.05
CA TYR A 4 -39.68 -27.73 46.97
C TYR A 4 -39.23 -26.39 46.37
N VAL A 5 -37.92 -26.17 46.27
CA VAL A 5 -37.33 -25.09 45.46
C VAL A 5 -36.84 -25.72 44.17
N HIS A 6 -37.45 -25.37 43.05
CA HIS A 6 -36.98 -25.77 41.71
C HIS A 6 -35.78 -24.91 41.33
N LEU A 7 -34.59 -25.52 41.19
CA LEU A 7 -33.47 -24.92 40.46
C LEU A 7 -33.75 -25.05 38.95
N LEU A 8 -33.94 -23.90 38.29
CA LEU A 8 -33.92 -23.78 36.84
C LEU A 8 -32.46 -23.63 36.38
N ALA A 9 -31.94 -24.64 35.68
CA ALA A 9 -30.65 -24.55 35.00
C ALA A 9 -30.84 -23.92 33.62
N LEU A 10 -30.20 -22.77 33.36
CA LEU A 10 -30.11 -22.18 32.03
C LEU A 10 -28.94 -22.82 31.23
N PRO A 11 -29.13 -23.20 29.97
CA PRO A 11 -28.03 -23.62 29.11
C PRO A 11 -27.26 -22.40 28.61
N ALA A 12 -25.95 -22.37 28.82
CA ALA A 12 -25.05 -21.40 28.22
C ALA A 12 -24.78 -21.79 26.76
N LEU A 13 -25.35 -21.05 25.81
CA LEU A 13 -25.03 -21.13 24.39
C LEU A 13 -23.64 -20.51 24.16
N ALA A 14 -22.64 -21.33 23.87
CA ALA A 14 -21.36 -20.87 23.35
C ALA A 14 -21.54 -20.44 21.88
N ALA A 15 -21.57 -19.13 21.63
CA ALA A 15 -21.55 -18.60 20.28
C ALA A 15 -20.11 -18.59 19.75
N CYS A 16 -19.82 -19.41 18.75
CA CYS A 16 -18.61 -19.25 17.93
C CYS A 16 -18.75 -17.97 17.11
N VAL A 17 -17.97 -16.94 17.45
CA VAL A 17 -17.74 -15.78 16.59
C VAL A 17 -16.79 -16.20 15.46
N PRO A 18 -17.15 -16.02 14.18
CA PRO A 18 -16.19 -16.19 13.10
C PRO A 18 -15.09 -15.14 13.25
N ALA A 19 -13.86 -15.51 12.89
CA ALA A 19 -12.74 -14.59 12.84
C ALA A 19 -13.12 -13.43 11.90
N ALA A 20 -13.30 -12.23 12.47
CA ALA A 20 -13.48 -11.03 11.70
C ALA A 20 -12.20 -10.79 10.90
N ASP A 21 -12.34 -10.62 9.58
CA ASP A 21 -11.29 -10.02 8.76
C ASP A 21 -10.84 -8.72 9.45
N ALA A 22 -9.54 -8.61 9.70
CA ALA A 22 -8.98 -7.45 10.36
C ALA A 22 -9.39 -6.18 9.60
N PRO A 23 -9.87 -5.13 10.30
CA PRO A 23 -10.22 -3.87 9.64
C PRO A 23 -8.99 -3.34 8.88
N PRO A 24 -9.19 -2.67 7.72
CA PRO A 24 -8.08 -2.05 7.00
C PRO A 24 -7.33 -1.11 7.96
N GLN A 25 -6.02 -1.28 8.02
CA GLN A 25 -5.14 -0.52 8.91
C GLN A 25 -5.44 0.98 8.80
N SER A 26 -5.62 1.64 9.94
CA SER A 26 -5.81 3.08 9.98
C SER A 26 -4.59 3.78 9.38
N PRO A 27 -4.76 4.88 8.62
CA PRO A 27 -3.63 5.62 8.07
C PRO A 27 -2.67 6.07 9.20
N GLY A 28 -1.44 5.55 9.20
CA GLY A 28 -0.36 5.98 10.09
C GLY A 28 0.11 4.98 11.16
N GLU A 29 -0.40 3.74 11.22
CA GLU A 29 0.17 2.71 12.08
C GLU A 29 1.34 2.02 11.39
N ALA A 30 2.54 2.10 11.99
CA ALA A 30 3.73 1.44 11.46
C ALA A 30 3.47 -0.07 11.36
N PRO A 31 3.82 -0.73 10.24
CA PRO A 31 3.52 -2.13 10.07
C PRO A 31 4.21 -2.94 11.17
N THR A 32 3.45 -3.82 11.83
CA THR A 32 3.94 -4.74 12.87
C THR A 32 4.97 -5.74 12.36
N ALA A 33 5.23 -5.74 11.06
CA ALA A 33 6.20 -6.58 10.39
C ALA A 33 7.02 -5.77 9.38
N TYR A 34 8.32 -6.06 9.30
CA TYR A 34 9.17 -5.58 8.21
C TYR A 34 9.09 -6.55 7.04
N MET A 35 8.92 -6.02 5.84
CA MET A 35 8.82 -6.78 4.59
C MET A 35 10.05 -6.56 3.72
N ALA A 36 10.51 -7.62 3.06
CA ALA A 36 11.50 -7.57 2.00
C ALA A 36 11.23 -8.62 0.93
N LEU A 37 11.75 -8.38 -0.28
CA LEU A 37 11.59 -9.27 -1.42
C LEU A 37 12.75 -9.15 -2.40
N GLY A 38 12.92 -10.17 -3.24
CA GLY A 38 13.77 -10.13 -4.41
C GLY A 38 13.17 -10.96 -5.55
N THR A 39 13.66 -10.70 -6.76
CA THR A 39 12.99 -11.11 -8.00
C THR A 39 13.67 -12.28 -8.72
N GLU A 40 14.97 -12.53 -8.50
CA GLU A 40 15.71 -13.59 -9.18
C GLU A 40 16.74 -14.30 -8.27
N PRO A 41 16.49 -15.55 -7.85
CA PRO A 41 15.17 -16.19 -7.84
C PRO A 41 14.18 -15.39 -6.96
N GLY A 42 12.87 -15.55 -7.21
CA GLY A 42 11.84 -14.89 -6.42
C GLY A 42 11.87 -15.33 -4.94
N TRP A 43 11.86 -14.35 -4.03
CA TRP A 43 11.76 -14.60 -2.58
C TRP A 43 11.07 -13.46 -1.83
N THR A 44 10.55 -13.76 -0.65
CA THR A 44 10.00 -12.82 0.32
C THR A 44 10.54 -13.12 1.73
N LEU A 45 10.63 -12.07 2.54
CA LEU A 45 11.03 -12.15 3.94
C LEU A 45 10.09 -11.27 4.76
N GLU A 46 9.51 -11.87 5.79
CA GLU A 46 8.79 -11.19 6.85
C GLU A 46 9.58 -11.26 8.15
N ILE A 47 9.74 -10.11 8.80
CA ILE A 47 10.34 -10.03 10.14
C ILE A 47 9.28 -9.45 11.08
N THR A 48 8.77 -10.29 11.97
CA THR A 48 7.83 -9.91 13.04
C THR A 48 8.58 -9.86 14.38
N PRO A 49 7.96 -9.39 15.48
CA PRO A 49 8.58 -9.47 16.80
C PRO A 49 9.00 -10.89 17.20
N ASP A 50 8.28 -11.92 16.76
CA ASP A 50 8.48 -13.31 17.22
C ASP A 50 9.35 -14.15 16.28
N ARG A 51 9.34 -13.87 14.98
CA ARG A 51 9.95 -14.74 13.95
C ARG A 51 10.44 -14.01 12.71
N LEU A 52 11.40 -14.64 12.04
CA LEU A 52 11.70 -14.40 10.63
C LEU A 52 11.05 -15.52 9.81
N ASN A 53 10.28 -15.13 8.79
CA ASN A 53 9.61 -16.04 7.87
C ASN A 53 10.08 -15.75 6.45
N TYR A 54 10.88 -16.67 5.90
CA TYR A 54 11.43 -16.61 4.56
C TYR A 54 10.72 -17.62 3.66
N ASP A 55 10.31 -17.14 2.50
CA ASP A 55 9.79 -17.94 1.40
C ASP A 55 10.63 -17.62 0.16
N GLY A 56 11.32 -18.61 -0.40
CA GLY A 56 12.20 -18.41 -1.54
C GLY A 56 12.14 -19.54 -2.54
N ASP A 57 12.88 -19.35 -3.64
CA ASP A 57 12.81 -20.22 -4.81
C ASP A 57 11.35 -20.35 -5.30
N TYR A 58 10.62 -19.22 -5.35
CA TYR A 58 9.20 -19.15 -5.75
C TYR A 58 8.26 -20.04 -4.92
N GLY A 59 8.46 -20.12 -3.60
CA GLY A 59 7.62 -20.94 -2.71
C GLY A 59 8.17 -22.33 -2.41
N ALA A 60 9.21 -22.78 -3.12
CA ALA A 60 9.76 -24.12 -2.93
C ALA A 60 10.55 -24.26 -1.62
N THR A 61 11.16 -23.17 -1.14
CA THR A 61 11.93 -23.16 0.10
C THR A 61 11.25 -22.28 1.13
N LYS A 62 10.88 -22.86 2.28
CA LYS A 62 10.30 -22.12 3.41
C LYS A 62 11.17 -22.30 4.65
N ILE A 63 11.58 -21.19 5.26
CA ILE A 63 12.39 -21.18 6.48
C ILE A 63 11.71 -20.26 7.48
N MET A 64 11.37 -20.81 8.64
CA MET A 64 10.84 -20.06 9.77
C MET A 64 11.75 -20.27 10.96
N VAL A 65 12.28 -19.18 11.51
CA VAL A 65 13.18 -19.20 12.68
C VAL A 65 12.70 -18.18 13.71
N PRO A 66 12.94 -18.39 15.03
CA PRO A 66 12.70 -17.37 16.04
C PRO A 66 13.44 -16.08 15.70
N ASN A 67 12.86 -14.92 16.03
CA ASN A 67 13.54 -13.65 15.82
C ASN A 67 14.77 -13.55 16.75
N PRO A 68 16.00 -13.51 16.21
CA PRO A 68 17.22 -13.47 17.03
C PRO A 68 17.47 -12.09 17.67
N GLY A 69 16.63 -11.10 17.38
CA GLY A 69 16.84 -9.70 17.71
C GLY A 69 17.75 -9.01 16.69
N ALA A 70 17.46 -7.74 16.40
CA ALA A 70 18.27 -6.93 15.51
C ALA A 70 19.60 -6.55 16.17
N LYS A 71 20.71 -6.75 15.47
CA LYS A 71 22.02 -6.20 15.83
C LYS A 71 22.32 -4.97 14.96
N PRO A 72 22.78 -3.84 15.52
CA PRO A 72 23.16 -2.68 14.71
C PRO A 72 24.26 -3.01 13.69
N SER A 73 24.17 -2.41 12.51
CA SER A 73 25.23 -2.41 11.49
C SER A 73 25.41 -0.99 10.93
N LEU A 74 26.47 -0.75 10.16
CA LEU A 74 26.66 0.54 9.50
C LEU A 74 25.42 0.89 8.64
N ASN A 75 24.74 1.99 8.98
CA ASN A 75 23.51 2.47 8.35
C ASN A 75 22.42 1.39 8.23
N GLY A 76 22.23 0.58 9.27
CA GLY A 76 21.18 -0.43 9.24
C GLY A 76 21.22 -1.43 10.39
N ARG A 77 20.76 -2.65 10.10
CA ARG A 77 20.62 -3.73 11.09
C ARG A 77 20.83 -5.10 10.46
N THR A 78 21.28 -6.04 11.28
CA THR A 78 21.52 -7.43 10.91
C THR A 78 20.76 -8.38 11.82
N TYR A 79 20.20 -9.45 11.24
CA TYR A 79 19.60 -10.58 11.95
C TYR A 79 20.39 -11.84 11.60
N VAL A 80 20.79 -12.62 12.60
CA VAL A 80 21.56 -13.85 12.39
C VAL A 80 20.95 -14.99 13.20
N SER A 81 20.61 -16.06 12.50
CA SER A 81 20.18 -17.36 13.04
C SER A 81 21.09 -18.46 12.48
N ASP A 82 20.75 -19.71 12.79
CA ASP A 82 21.40 -20.89 12.23
C ASP A 82 21.18 -21.03 10.70
N ARG A 83 20.03 -20.61 10.18
CA ARG A 83 19.65 -20.78 8.76
C ARG A 83 19.57 -19.51 7.94
N LEU A 84 19.28 -18.37 8.59
CA LEU A 84 19.12 -17.06 7.96
C LEU A 84 20.13 -16.04 8.49
N SER A 85 20.79 -15.32 7.58
CA SER A 85 21.52 -14.08 7.88
C SER A 85 20.99 -12.96 7.00
N VAL A 86 20.38 -11.93 7.61
CA VAL A 86 19.77 -10.79 6.92
C VAL A 86 20.57 -9.54 7.24
N VAL A 87 21.04 -8.83 6.22
CA VAL A 87 21.63 -7.49 6.37
C VAL A 87 20.71 -6.49 5.68
N ILE A 88 20.17 -5.55 6.45
CA ILE A 88 19.33 -4.46 5.99
C ILE A 88 20.15 -3.19 6.04
N LYS A 89 20.29 -2.49 4.91
CA LYS A 89 20.92 -1.17 4.82
C LYS A 89 19.90 -0.13 4.41
N THR A 90 19.86 0.98 5.13
CA THR A 90 19.04 2.15 4.78
C THR A 90 19.62 2.84 3.56
N ALA A 91 19.08 2.47 2.40
CA ALA A 91 19.49 2.95 1.09
C ALA A 91 18.39 2.60 0.07
N PRO A 92 17.86 3.58 -0.69
CA PRO A 92 16.83 3.32 -1.67
C PRO A 92 17.23 2.26 -2.71
N CYS A 93 16.27 1.43 -3.10
CA CYS A 93 16.41 0.48 -4.21
C CYS A 93 15.10 0.26 -4.97
N SER A 94 15.23 -0.26 -6.18
CA SER A 94 14.13 -0.70 -7.05
C SER A 94 14.12 -2.22 -7.08
N ASP A 95 12.92 -2.83 -7.11
CA ASP A 95 12.77 -4.28 -7.31
C ASP A 95 13.15 -4.75 -8.73
N GLY A 96 13.37 -3.83 -9.67
CA GLY A 96 13.82 -4.08 -11.04
C GLY A 96 12.81 -4.79 -11.95
N MET A 97 11.72 -5.33 -11.39
CA MET A 97 10.63 -5.98 -12.13
C MET A 97 9.48 -5.01 -12.37
N SER A 98 9.11 -4.25 -11.33
CA SER A 98 7.97 -3.34 -11.33
C SER A 98 8.45 -1.88 -11.23
N ASP A 99 9.74 -1.65 -10.98
CA ASP A 99 10.27 -0.35 -10.60
C ASP A 99 9.56 0.26 -9.38
N ARG A 100 9.11 -0.62 -8.47
CA ARG A 100 8.67 -0.19 -7.15
C ARG A 100 9.91 0.13 -6.32
N ARG A 101 9.90 1.30 -5.68
CA ARG A 101 11.02 1.78 -4.87
C ARG A 101 10.77 1.48 -3.41
N TYR A 102 11.83 1.15 -2.69
CA TYR A 102 11.80 0.79 -1.28
C TYR A 102 12.90 1.51 -0.52
N ALA A 103 12.70 1.72 0.78
CA ALA A 103 13.62 2.47 1.64
C ALA A 103 14.95 1.74 1.90
N ASP A 104 14.94 0.41 1.90
CA ASP A 104 16.08 -0.39 2.34
C ASP A 104 16.55 -1.39 1.27
N ARG A 105 17.88 -1.54 1.17
CA ARG A 105 18.53 -2.66 0.46
C ARG A 105 18.70 -3.82 1.40
N VAL A 106 18.34 -5.01 0.94
CA VAL A 106 18.43 -6.24 1.71
C VAL A 106 19.39 -7.22 1.04
N ARG A 107 20.35 -7.72 1.81
CA ARG A 107 21.14 -8.90 1.46
C ARG A 107 20.77 -10.02 2.43
N LEU A 108 20.29 -11.12 1.89
CA LEU A 108 19.86 -12.30 2.64
C LEU A 108 20.80 -13.46 2.32
N VAL A 109 21.14 -14.25 3.32
CA VAL A 109 21.74 -15.57 3.14
C VAL A 109 20.79 -16.59 3.75
N ALA A 110 20.28 -17.51 2.94
CA ALA A 110 19.37 -18.58 3.34
C ALA A 110 20.02 -19.93 3.00
N ASP A 111 20.33 -20.75 4.02
CA ASP A 111 21.05 -22.02 3.89
C ASP A 111 22.30 -21.91 2.97
N GLY A 112 23.07 -20.84 3.14
CA GLY A 112 24.29 -20.57 2.36
C GLY A 112 24.07 -19.91 0.99
N LYS A 113 22.85 -19.84 0.47
CA LYS A 113 22.54 -19.09 -0.77
C LYS A 113 22.44 -17.60 -0.47
N THR A 114 23.22 -16.78 -1.17
CA THR A 114 23.14 -15.32 -1.08
C THR A 114 22.10 -14.78 -2.06
N LEU A 115 21.24 -13.90 -1.58
CA LEU A 115 20.18 -13.24 -2.32
C LEU A 115 20.23 -11.73 -2.05
N ASN A 116 19.86 -10.93 -3.05
CA ASN A 116 19.71 -9.49 -2.92
C ASN A 116 18.26 -9.10 -3.18
N GLY A 117 17.84 -8.00 -2.58
CA GLY A 117 16.48 -7.50 -2.72
C GLY A 117 16.27 -6.14 -2.04
N CYS A 118 15.00 -5.80 -1.89
CA CYS A 118 14.52 -4.54 -1.38
C CYS A 118 13.55 -4.76 -0.22
N GLY A 119 13.38 -3.77 0.67
CA GLY A 119 12.41 -3.87 1.76
C GLY A 119 12.16 -2.55 2.49
N GLY A 120 11.34 -2.64 3.53
CA GLY A 120 10.90 -1.48 4.30
C GLY A 120 9.80 -0.68 3.60
N ALA A 121 9.67 0.59 3.97
CA ALA A 121 8.62 1.46 3.45
C ALA A 121 8.70 1.58 1.92
N ILE A 122 7.53 1.57 1.26
CA ILE A 122 7.45 1.83 -0.17
C ILE A 122 7.71 3.32 -0.38
N LEU A 123 8.69 3.63 -1.21
CA LEU A 123 9.04 5.01 -1.52
C LEU A 123 8.20 5.53 -2.70
N PRO A 124 7.91 6.85 -2.73
CA PRO A 124 7.32 7.47 -3.90
C PRO A 124 8.19 7.25 -5.15
N PRO A 125 7.58 7.31 -6.35
CA PRO A 125 8.36 7.42 -7.56
C PRO A 125 9.19 8.72 -7.52
N GLU A 126 10.32 8.75 -8.21
CA GLU A 126 11.20 9.93 -8.24
C GLU A 126 10.50 11.14 -8.86
N THR A 127 9.60 10.88 -9.80
CA THR A 127 8.73 11.87 -10.40
C THR A 127 7.33 11.26 -10.59
N LEU A 128 6.30 12.10 -10.73
CA LEU A 128 5.00 11.58 -11.17
C LEU A 128 5.02 11.13 -12.64
N ALA A 129 5.89 11.69 -13.49
CA ALA A 129 5.92 11.33 -14.89
C ALA A 129 6.26 9.84 -15.08
N GLY A 130 5.53 9.16 -15.95
CA GLY A 130 5.64 7.71 -16.17
C GLY A 130 4.91 6.85 -15.13
N SER A 131 4.15 7.44 -14.21
CA SER A 131 3.43 6.68 -13.17
C SER A 131 1.93 6.49 -13.49
N ASN A 132 1.41 5.35 -13.05
CA ASN A 132 0.01 4.95 -13.21
C ASN A 132 -0.62 4.69 -11.83
N TRP A 133 -1.87 5.12 -11.68
CA TRP A 133 -2.60 5.07 -10.42
C TRP A 133 -4.05 4.67 -10.65
N THR A 134 -4.66 4.06 -9.64
CA THR A 134 -6.10 3.84 -9.55
C THR A 134 -6.65 4.52 -8.31
N PHE A 135 -7.87 5.03 -8.36
CA PHE A 135 -8.47 5.71 -7.21
C PHE A 135 -9.00 4.67 -6.21
N VAL A 136 -8.71 4.89 -4.94
CA VAL A 136 -9.35 4.21 -3.80
C VAL A 136 -10.54 5.04 -3.33
N SER A 137 -10.36 6.36 -3.23
CA SER A 137 -11.42 7.30 -2.86
C SER A 137 -11.26 8.63 -3.59
N ILE A 138 -12.37 9.34 -3.76
CA ILE A 138 -12.44 10.68 -4.33
C ILE A 138 -13.35 11.54 -3.45
N GLY A 139 -12.86 12.69 -3.02
CA GLY A 139 -13.60 13.57 -2.12
C GLY A 139 -13.91 12.92 -0.77
N GLY A 140 -13.05 11.99 -0.31
CA GLY A 140 -13.26 11.19 0.90
C GLY A 140 -14.26 10.03 0.76
N VAL A 141 -14.86 9.82 -0.41
CA VAL A 141 -15.81 8.72 -0.67
C VAL A 141 -15.13 7.63 -1.47
N ALA A 142 -15.27 6.37 -1.05
CA ALA A 142 -14.75 5.22 -1.78
C ALA A 142 -15.33 5.18 -3.21
N VAL A 143 -14.49 4.88 -4.20
CA VAL A 143 -14.96 4.79 -5.60
C VAL A 143 -15.85 3.56 -5.78
N ALA A 144 -16.91 3.70 -6.59
CA ALA A 144 -17.75 2.57 -6.94
C ALA A 144 -16.96 1.51 -7.73
N ALA A 145 -17.12 0.24 -7.36
CA ALA A 145 -16.41 -0.88 -7.96
C ALA A 145 -16.94 -1.28 -9.34
N ASP A 146 -18.10 -0.76 -9.74
CA ASP A 146 -18.76 -1.09 -11.00
C ASP A 146 -18.04 -0.49 -12.22
N ARG A 147 -17.07 0.41 -12.02
CA ARG A 147 -16.33 1.07 -13.10
C ARG A 147 -14.86 1.27 -12.78
N PRO A 148 -13.95 0.97 -13.73
CA PRO A 148 -12.53 1.23 -13.55
C PRO A 148 -12.25 2.74 -13.48
N THR A 149 -11.42 3.12 -12.52
CA THR A 149 -10.88 4.48 -12.42
C THR A 149 -9.37 4.44 -12.55
N SER A 150 -8.80 5.48 -13.17
CA SER A 150 -7.38 5.58 -13.41
C SER A 150 -6.92 7.03 -13.45
N LEU A 151 -5.65 7.24 -13.08
CA LEU A 151 -4.91 8.47 -13.27
C LEU A 151 -3.49 8.11 -13.72
N GLN A 152 -3.12 8.56 -14.90
CA GLN A 152 -1.81 8.39 -15.49
C GLN A 152 -1.14 9.75 -15.65
N PHE A 153 0.15 9.78 -15.35
CA PHE A 153 1.03 10.92 -15.57
C PHE A 153 2.06 10.54 -16.63
N ASP A 154 2.09 11.25 -17.74
CA ASP A 154 2.99 11.03 -18.86
C ASP A 154 3.66 12.35 -19.28
N GLY A 155 4.96 12.48 -19.00
CA GLY A 155 5.70 13.73 -19.15
C GLY A 155 5.04 14.86 -18.34
N THR A 156 4.43 15.82 -19.04
CA THR A 156 3.72 16.98 -18.46
C THR A 156 2.20 16.87 -18.60
N ARG A 157 1.69 15.71 -19.00
CA ARG A 157 0.26 15.45 -19.17
C ARG A 157 -0.25 14.49 -18.12
N LEU A 158 -1.47 14.77 -17.66
CA LEU A 158 -2.25 13.82 -16.87
C LEU A 158 -3.48 13.39 -17.67
N SER A 159 -3.90 12.15 -17.49
CA SER A 159 -5.10 11.62 -18.13
C SER A 159 -5.68 10.46 -17.35
N GLY A 160 -6.94 10.11 -17.58
CA GLY A 160 -7.56 9.02 -16.83
C GLY A 160 -9.08 8.98 -16.91
N SER A 161 -9.67 8.34 -15.93
CA SER A 161 -11.12 8.28 -15.68
C SER A 161 -11.37 8.32 -14.18
N ALA A 162 -12.19 9.25 -13.72
CA ALA A 162 -12.57 9.38 -12.31
C ALA A 162 -13.97 8.81 -12.02
N GLY A 163 -14.63 8.25 -13.04
CA GLY A 163 -15.96 7.67 -12.90
C GLY A 163 -16.71 7.52 -14.23
N CYS A 164 -17.10 8.63 -14.86
CA CYS A 164 -17.95 8.59 -16.06
C CYS A 164 -17.20 8.77 -17.37
N ASN A 165 -16.43 9.84 -17.46
CA ASN A 165 -15.76 10.33 -18.64
C ASN A 165 -14.26 10.11 -18.54
N ARG A 166 -13.65 9.99 -19.72
CA ARG A 166 -12.20 10.10 -19.84
C ARG A 166 -11.82 11.56 -19.78
N PHE A 167 -10.76 11.87 -19.05
CA PHE A 167 -10.20 13.21 -18.94
C PHE A 167 -8.74 13.27 -19.37
N SER A 168 -8.30 14.46 -19.76
CA SER A 168 -6.89 14.78 -19.97
C SER A 168 -6.62 16.27 -19.74
N GLY A 169 -5.37 16.59 -19.43
CA GLY A 169 -4.91 17.96 -19.24
C GLY A 169 -3.41 18.04 -19.01
N GLY A 170 -2.87 19.25 -18.98
CA GLY A 170 -1.50 19.49 -18.52
C GLY A 170 -1.42 19.48 -16.99
N TYR A 171 -0.23 19.22 -16.45
CA TYR A 171 0.03 19.40 -15.03
C TYR A 171 1.48 19.86 -14.78
N SER A 172 1.69 20.41 -13.60
CA SER A 172 3.02 20.63 -13.02
C SER A 172 3.04 20.08 -11.60
N ALA A 173 4.14 19.46 -11.18
CA ALA A 173 4.36 19.02 -9.81
C ALA A 173 5.70 19.58 -9.32
N VAL A 174 5.65 20.46 -8.33
CA VAL A 174 6.81 21.16 -7.77
C VAL A 174 6.66 21.20 -6.25
N ASP A 175 7.72 20.88 -5.52
CA ASP A 175 7.78 20.95 -4.06
C ASP A 175 6.57 20.30 -3.34
N GLY A 176 6.19 19.10 -3.80
CA GLY A 176 5.07 18.35 -3.22
C GLY A 176 3.69 18.95 -3.50
N THR A 177 3.57 19.91 -4.42
CA THR A 177 2.31 20.49 -4.86
C THR A 177 2.07 20.18 -6.32
N LEU A 178 0.87 19.69 -6.64
CA LEU A 178 0.42 19.45 -8.01
C LEU A 178 -0.60 20.50 -8.41
N THR A 179 -0.37 21.12 -9.56
CA THR A 179 -1.32 22.03 -10.20
C THR A 179 -1.72 21.45 -11.55
N ALA A 180 -3.01 21.17 -11.73
CA ALA A 180 -3.55 20.83 -13.03
C ALA A 180 -3.84 22.09 -13.84
N GLY A 181 -3.57 22.03 -15.15
CA GLY A 181 -4.16 22.95 -16.11
C GLY A 181 -5.64 22.63 -16.35
N PRO A 182 -6.27 23.31 -17.32
CA PRO A 182 -7.64 23.00 -17.71
C PRO A 182 -7.79 21.52 -18.09
N LEU A 183 -8.71 20.82 -17.40
CA LEU A 183 -9.04 19.44 -17.69
C LEU A 183 -10.16 19.38 -18.72
N MET A 184 -9.91 18.64 -19.80
CA MET A 184 -10.91 18.32 -20.81
C MET A 184 -11.48 16.94 -20.54
N ALA A 185 -12.79 16.78 -20.69
CA ALA A 185 -13.48 15.50 -20.51
C ALA A 185 -14.41 15.20 -21.69
N THR A 186 -14.65 13.93 -21.95
CA THR A 186 -15.77 13.50 -22.80
C THR A 186 -17.12 13.88 -22.16
N LYS A 187 -18.23 13.82 -22.90
CA LYS A 187 -19.58 14.14 -22.41
C LYS A 187 -20.53 12.95 -22.55
N MET A 188 -20.23 11.87 -21.85
CA MET A 188 -21.13 10.73 -21.68
C MET A 188 -22.01 10.93 -20.45
N ALA A 189 -23.22 10.38 -20.48
CA ALA A 189 -24.06 10.22 -19.31
C ALA A 189 -23.90 8.79 -18.80
N CYS A 190 -23.70 8.65 -17.50
CA CYS A 190 -23.50 7.34 -16.87
C CYS A 190 -24.48 7.16 -15.71
N PRO A 191 -25.01 5.94 -15.51
CA PRO A 191 -25.79 5.64 -14.31
C PRO A 191 -24.89 5.60 -13.07
N GLY A 192 -25.51 5.57 -11.89
CA GLY A 192 -24.82 5.38 -10.61
C GLY A 192 -23.96 6.58 -10.17
N ALA A 193 -22.92 6.31 -9.40
CA ALA A 193 -22.10 7.33 -8.73
C ALA A 193 -21.05 8.00 -9.64
N GLY A 194 -20.86 7.51 -10.88
CA GLY A 194 -19.74 7.92 -11.74
C GLY A 194 -19.67 9.42 -12.04
N MET A 195 -20.81 10.07 -12.27
CA MET A 195 -20.87 11.52 -12.53
C MET A 195 -20.50 12.35 -11.29
N THR A 196 -20.97 11.92 -10.11
CA THR A 196 -20.68 12.60 -8.85
C THR A 196 -19.22 12.45 -8.46
N GLN A 197 -18.64 11.25 -8.62
CA GLN A 197 -17.22 11.00 -8.40
C GLN A 197 -16.35 11.86 -9.32
N GLU A 198 -16.66 11.89 -10.61
CA GLU A 198 -15.95 12.72 -11.58
C GLU A 198 -15.99 14.21 -11.21
N SER A 199 -17.19 14.72 -10.88
CA SER A 199 -17.37 16.12 -10.49
C SER A 199 -16.57 16.47 -9.23
N ALA A 200 -16.52 15.54 -8.25
CA ALA A 200 -15.73 15.72 -7.04
C ALA A 200 -14.22 15.77 -7.34
N PHE A 201 -13.71 14.90 -8.23
CA PHE A 201 -12.31 14.94 -8.65
C PHE A 201 -11.96 16.23 -9.39
N PHE A 202 -12.81 16.68 -10.33
CA PHE A 202 -12.59 17.91 -11.08
C PHE A 202 -12.59 19.14 -10.16
N LYS A 203 -13.49 19.17 -9.18
CA LYS A 203 -13.51 20.21 -8.15
C LYS A 203 -12.24 20.21 -7.30
N LEU A 204 -11.74 19.03 -6.92
CA LEU A 204 -10.48 18.90 -6.18
C LEU A 204 -9.30 19.46 -6.99
N MET A 205 -9.22 19.13 -8.28
CA MET A 205 -8.10 19.52 -9.16
C MET A 205 -8.23 20.93 -9.74
N ALA A 206 -9.33 21.65 -9.49
CA ALA A 206 -9.55 23.02 -9.94
C ALA A 206 -8.63 24.04 -9.25
N ALA A 207 -7.98 23.64 -8.14
CA ALA A 207 -6.97 24.40 -7.43
C ALA A 207 -5.75 23.49 -7.16
N PRO A 208 -4.58 24.05 -6.80
CA PRO A 208 -3.43 23.26 -6.42
C PRO A 208 -3.75 22.28 -5.27
N VAL A 209 -3.21 21.07 -5.34
CA VAL A 209 -3.34 20.02 -4.32
C VAL A 209 -1.98 19.66 -3.77
N SER A 210 -1.91 19.40 -2.46
CA SER A 210 -0.71 18.84 -1.84
C SER A 210 -0.62 17.34 -2.11
N LEU A 211 0.60 16.86 -2.35
CA LEU A 211 0.95 15.46 -2.56
C LEU A 211 1.52 14.91 -1.26
N THR A 212 0.94 13.81 -0.76
CA THR A 212 1.51 13.05 0.35
C THR A 212 1.55 11.58 -0.04
N PHE A 213 2.60 10.88 0.36
CA PHE A 213 2.74 9.46 0.11
C PHE A 213 2.64 8.69 1.43
N GLY A 214 1.73 7.72 1.48
CA GLY A 214 1.62 6.79 2.59
C GLY A 214 2.75 5.76 2.58
N GLU A 215 3.01 5.15 3.74
CA GLU A 215 4.04 4.09 3.88
C GLU A 215 3.73 2.83 3.05
N ASP A 216 2.44 2.63 2.74
CA ASP A 216 1.90 1.57 1.87
C ASP A 216 2.01 1.90 0.37
N GLY A 217 2.64 3.03 0.03
CA GLY A 217 2.81 3.49 -1.35
C GLY A 217 1.56 4.14 -1.95
N THR A 218 0.54 4.47 -1.14
CA THR A 218 -0.58 5.28 -1.60
C THR A 218 -0.16 6.72 -1.88
N LEU A 219 -0.76 7.33 -2.91
CA LEU A 219 -0.69 8.77 -3.15
C LEU A 219 -1.97 9.41 -2.62
N ILE A 220 -1.83 10.43 -1.79
CA ILE A 220 -2.92 11.24 -1.26
C ILE A 220 -2.82 12.64 -1.85
N LEU A 221 -3.86 13.04 -2.56
CA LEU A 221 -4.05 14.41 -3.04
C LEU A 221 -4.95 15.14 -2.04
N THR A 222 -4.50 16.26 -1.51
CA THR A 222 -5.28 17.06 -0.54
C THR A 222 -5.54 18.45 -1.11
N GLY A 223 -6.82 18.79 -1.26
CA GLY A 223 -7.26 20.12 -1.71
C GLY A 223 -7.24 21.14 -0.59
N SER A 224 -7.31 22.42 -0.95
CA SER A 224 -7.29 23.54 -0.01
C SER A 224 -8.44 23.56 1.00
N ALA A 225 -9.57 22.94 0.68
CA ALA A 225 -10.72 22.79 1.59
C ALA A 225 -10.74 21.42 2.29
N GLY A 226 -9.61 20.71 2.32
CA GLY A 226 -9.42 19.45 3.05
C GLY A 226 -10.01 18.21 2.39
N GLN A 227 -10.58 18.32 1.18
CA GLN A 227 -11.04 17.15 0.44
C GLN A 227 -9.84 16.33 -0.03
N THR A 228 -9.96 15.01 0.02
CA THR A 228 -8.88 14.11 -0.37
C THR A 228 -9.26 13.20 -1.53
N ALA A 229 -8.28 12.85 -2.36
CA ALA A 229 -8.33 11.66 -3.21
C ALA A 229 -7.17 10.75 -2.83
N VAL A 230 -7.47 9.48 -2.57
CA VAL A 230 -6.47 8.47 -2.25
C VAL A 230 -6.32 7.55 -3.45
N LEU A 231 -5.09 7.31 -3.87
CA LEU A 231 -4.76 6.50 -5.04
C LEU A 231 -3.74 5.42 -4.69
N LYS A 232 -3.85 4.28 -5.36
CA LYS A 232 -2.85 3.20 -5.29
C LYS A 232 -2.08 3.12 -6.60
N ARG A 233 -0.77 2.97 -6.51
CA ARG A 233 0.10 2.82 -7.69
C ARG A 233 -0.22 1.51 -8.39
N VAL A 234 -0.44 1.58 -9.70
CA VAL A 234 -0.54 0.42 -10.58
C VAL A 234 0.84 0.17 -11.16
N ILE A 235 1.32 -1.05 -11.01
CA ILE A 235 2.64 -1.48 -11.46
C ILE A 235 2.52 -2.80 -12.19
#